data_AF-A0A7Y3AWQ3-F1
#
_entry.id   AF-A0A7Y3AWQ3-F1
#
_cell.length_a   1.000
_cell.length_b   1.000
_cell.length_c   1.000
_cell.angle_alpha   90.00
_cell.angle_beta   90.00
_cell.angle_gamma   90.00
#
_symmetry.space_group_name_H-M   'P 1'
#
loop_
_entity.id
_entity.type
_entity.pdbx_description
1 polymer ?
#
loop_
_entity_poly.entity_id
_entity_poly.type
_entity_poly.pdbx_seq_one_letter_code
_entity_poly.pdbx_strand_id
1 'polypeptide(L)'
;MYIGRVYRIMDMVKWTRFETFWFIFIIIIWVCAYYFLDLNWLRIPWTPMALIGTAVAFVIGFQNNAVYGRIWEARKIWGGIVNTSRTFGVFVQDMLSDEHTKESVSDEIIAEEVKV
;
A
#
# COMPACT_ATOMS: atom_id res chain seq x y z
N MET A 1 1.19 8.79 -4.33
CA MET A 1 0.31 7.64 -4.62
C MET A 1 -0.31 7.88 -5.98
N TYR A 2 0.02 7.09 -7.00
CA TYR A 2 -0.54 7.27 -8.35
C TYR A 2 -2.01 6.83 -8.33
N ILE A 3 -2.92 7.74 -8.70
CA ILE A 3 -4.38 7.57 -8.61
C ILE A 3 -4.99 7.28 -10.01
N GLY A 4 -4.14 7.04 -11.03
CA GLY A 4 -4.59 6.79 -12.40
C GLY A 4 -5.13 5.36 -12.63
N ARG A 5 -6.11 5.24 -13.53
CA ARG A 5 -6.81 3.99 -13.90
C ARG A 5 -5.89 2.90 -14.49
N VAL A 6 -4.79 3.30 -15.13
CA VAL A 6 -3.76 2.41 -15.68
C VAL A 6 -2.39 3.07 -15.46
N TYR A 7 -1.46 2.35 -14.87
CA TYR A 7 -0.07 2.80 -14.71
C TYR A 7 0.69 2.53 -16.01
N ARG A 8 1.00 3.58 -16.79
CA ARG A 8 1.73 3.42 -18.06
C ARG A 8 3.23 3.34 -17.80
N ILE A 9 3.92 2.47 -18.53
CA ILE A 9 5.38 2.31 -18.46
C ILE A 9 6.09 3.66 -18.68
N MET A 10 5.55 4.52 -19.54
CA MET A 10 6.13 5.84 -19.81
C MET A 10 6.08 6.78 -18.60
N ASP A 11 5.07 6.65 -17.75
CA ASP A 11 4.95 7.44 -16.52
C ASP A 11 5.95 6.96 -15.47
N MET A 12 6.15 5.64 -15.39
CA MET A 12 7.21 5.05 -14.57
C MET A 12 8.58 5.55 -14.99
N VAL A 13 8.92 5.46 -16.28
CA VAL A 13 10.23 5.88 -16.79
C VAL A 13 10.46 7.37 -16.56
N LYS A 14 9.44 8.21 -16.76
CA LYS A 14 9.53 9.65 -16.47
C LYS A 14 9.73 9.93 -14.98
N TRP A 15 9.10 9.13 -14.12
CA TRP A 15 9.21 9.29 -12.68
C TRP A 15 10.58 8.85 -12.16
N THR A 16 11.09 7.70 -12.62
CA THR A 16 12.38 7.14 -12.19
C THR A 16 13.58 7.66 -12.99
N ARG A 17 13.39 8.66 -13.85
CA ARG A 17 14.40 9.05 -14.85
C ARG A 17 15.71 9.48 -14.21
N PHE A 18 15.66 10.27 -13.14
CA PHE A 18 16.86 10.83 -12.52
C PHE A 18 17.69 9.73 -11.84
N GLU A 19 17.02 8.84 -11.12
CA GLU A 19 17.63 7.68 -10.48
C GLU A 19 18.21 6.74 -11.53
N THR A 20 17.47 6.49 -12.61
CA THR A 20 17.92 5.62 -13.71
C THR A 20 19.17 6.18 -14.37
N PHE A 21 19.19 7.48 -14.70
CA PHE A 21 20.37 8.12 -15.28
C PHE A 21 21.57 8.12 -14.32
N TRP A 22 21.33 8.32 -13.02
CA TRP A 22 22.37 8.26 -12.00
C TRP A 22 23.01 6.87 -11.90
N PHE A 23 22.21 5.80 -11.88
CA PHE A 23 22.72 4.43 -11.86
C PHE A 23 23.48 4.09 -13.14
N ILE A 24 22.96 4.47 -14.31
CA ILE A 24 23.65 4.27 -15.58
C ILE A 24 24.99 5.00 -15.57
N PHE A 25 25.03 6.24 -15.10
CA PHE A 25 26.26 7.02 -15.01
C PHE A 25 27.30 6.34 -14.10
N ILE A 26 26.90 5.86 -12.92
CA ILE A 26 27.78 5.11 -12.01
C ILE A 26 28.32 3.85 -12.68
N ILE A 27 27.45 3.07 -13.33
CA ILE A 27 27.85 1.83 -14.01
C ILE A 27 28.86 2.13 -15.12
N ILE A 28 28.59 3.15 -15.94
CA ILE A 28 29.49 3.57 -17.01
C ILE A 28 30.86 3.95 -16.44
N ILE A 29 30.92 4.75 -15.37
CA ILE A 29 32.19 5.14 -14.75
C ILE A 29 32.98 3.91 -14.32
N TRP A 30 32.35 2.95 -13.63
CA TRP A 30 33.04 1.74 -13.16
C TRP A 30 33.53 0.87 -14.32
N VAL A 31 32.72 0.69 -15.36
CA VAL A 31 33.10 -0.10 -16.54
C VAL A 31 34.24 0.58 -17.30
N CYS A 32 34.17 1.90 -17.49
CA CYS A 32 35.24 2.66 -18.12
C CYS A 32 36.53 2.59 -17.28
N ALA A 33 36.46 2.77 -15.96
CA ALA A 33 37.62 2.65 -15.09
C ALA A 33 38.24 1.26 -15.17
N TYR A 34 37.43 0.20 -15.18
CA TYR A 34 37.90 -1.18 -15.32
C TYR A 34 38.67 -1.39 -16.63
N TYR A 35 38.11 -0.91 -17.75
CA TYR A 35 38.70 -1.08 -19.08
C TYR A 35 39.95 -0.20 -19.30
N PHE A 36 39.89 1.09 -18.96
CA PHE A 36 40.98 2.04 -19.26
C PHE A 36 42.15 1.97 -18.26
N LEU A 37 41.91 1.53 -17.02
CA LEU A 37 42.97 1.38 -16.00
C LEU A 37 43.51 -0.06 -15.90
N ASP A 38 43.10 -0.95 -16.82
CA ASP A 38 43.51 -2.36 -16.89
C ASP A 38 43.38 -3.10 -15.54
N LEU A 39 42.26 -2.89 -14.83
CA LEU A 39 42.02 -3.41 -13.48
C LEU A 39 41.68 -4.91 -13.47
N ASN A 40 42.32 -5.71 -14.33
CA ASN A 40 42.10 -7.14 -14.46
C ASN A 40 42.36 -7.93 -13.17
N TRP A 41 43.17 -7.38 -12.26
CA TRP A 41 43.46 -7.93 -10.94
C TRP A 41 42.27 -7.83 -9.98
N LEU A 42 41.39 -6.84 -10.19
CA LEU A 42 40.20 -6.61 -9.37
C LEU A 42 39.03 -7.47 -9.90
N ARG A 43 39.10 -8.77 -9.63
CA ARG A 43 38.00 -9.71 -9.94
C ARG A 43 37.16 -9.93 -8.69
N ILE A 44 35.89 -9.57 -8.77
CA ILE A 44 34.93 -9.85 -7.69
C ILE A 44 34.51 -11.33 -7.81
N PRO A 45 34.74 -12.15 -6.78
CA PRO A 45 34.33 -13.55 -6.81
C PRO A 45 32.80 -13.67 -6.79
N TRP A 46 32.27 -14.58 -7.60
CA TRP A 46 30.82 -14.82 -7.73
C TRP A 46 30.18 -15.31 -6.43
N THR A 47 30.86 -16.17 -5.68
CA THR A 47 30.33 -16.83 -4.48
C THR A 47 29.83 -15.87 -3.40
N PRO A 48 30.62 -14.89 -2.90
CA PRO A 48 30.12 -13.94 -1.91
C PRO A 48 29.02 -13.03 -2.47
N MET A 49 29.05 -12.68 -3.76
CA MET A 49 27.97 -11.90 -4.39
C MET A 49 26.64 -12.66 -4.35
N ALA A 50 26.66 -13.94 -4.73
CA ALA A 50 25.49 -14.81 -4.70
C ALA A 50 24.99 -15.06 -3.26
N LEU A 51 25.92 -15.24 -2.31
CA LEU A 51 25.58 -15.42 -0.89
C LEU A 51 24.88 -14.18 -0.31
N ILE A 52 25.45 -12.99 -0.54
CA ILE A 52 24.86 -11.73 -0.08
C ILE A 52 23.49 -11.51 -0.74
N GLY A 53 23.38 -11.70 -2.05
CA GLY A 53 22.12 -11.56 -2.77
C GLY A 53 21.04 -12.49 -2.23
N THR A 54 21.39 -13.74 -1.94
CA THR A 54 20.48 -14.73 -1.36
C THR A 54 20.02 -14.32 0.04
N ALA A 55 20.96 -13.91 0.90
CA ALA A 55 20.64 -13.44 2.25
C ALA A 55 19.68 -12.24 2.24
N VAL A 56 19.95 -11.25 1.37
CA VAL A 56 19.08 -10.06 1.20
C VAL A 56 17.71 -10.46 0.69
N ALA A 57 17.62 -11.37 -0.29
CA ALA A 57 16.35 -11.85 -0.82
C ALA A 57 15.49 -12.54 0.28
N PHE A 58 16.10 -13.34 1.14
CA PHE A 58 15.40 -13.94 2.29
C PHE A 58 14.89 -12.88 3.26
N VAL A 59 15.73 -11.91 3.65
CA VAL A 59 15.34 -10.83 4.56
C VAL A 59 14.17 -10.04 4.00
N ILE A 60 14.23 -9.65 2.72
CA ILE A 60 13.14 -8.94 2.04
C ILE A 60 11.88 -9.82 2.00
N GLY A 61 12.00 -11.12 1.74
CA GLY A 61 10.89 -12.06 1.75
C GLY A 61 10.14 -12.08 3.10
N PHE A 62 10.89 -12.18 4.20
CA PHE A 62 10.30 -12.13 5.55
C PHE A 62 9.69 -10.77 5.87
N GLN A 63 10.37 -9.67 5.53
CA GLN A 63 9.86 -8.31 5.76
C GLN A 63 8.58 -8.06 4.97
N ASN A 64 8.53 -8.47 3.70
CA ASN A 64 7.33 -8.33 2.88
C ASN A 64 6.16 -9.11 3.48
N ASN A 65 6.37 -10.36 3.90
CA ASN A 65 5.32 -11.15 4.52
C ASN A 65 4.74 -10.46 5.78
N ALA A 66 5.60 -9.93 6.64
CA ALA A 66 5.18 -9.20 7.83
C ALA A 66 4.41 -7.91 7.49
N VAL A 67 4.87 -7.13 6.50
CA VAL A 67 4.19 -5.92 6.03
C VAL A 67 2.81 -6.25 5.44
N TYR A 68 2.70 -7.30 4.62
CA TYR A 68 1.42 -7.76 4.09
C TYR A 68 0.45 -8.14 5.21
N GLY A 69 0.92 -8.84 6.24
CA GLY A 69 0.13 -9.14 7.43
C GLY A 69 -0.43 -7.90 8.10
N ARG A 70 0.41 -6.87 8.32
CA ARG A 70 -0.02 -5.60 8.92
C ARG A 70 -1.03 -4.83 8.07
N ILE A 71 -0.82 -4.77 6.75
CA ILE A 71 -1.77 -4.12 5.84
C ILE A 71 -3.12 -4.85 5.87
N TRP A 72 -3.10 -6.18 5.91
CA TRP A 72 -4.31 -6.99 5.99
C TRP A 72 -5.05 -6.81 7.32
N GLU A 73 -4.31 -6.72 8.43
CA GLU A 73 -4.85 -6.41 9.74
C GLU A 73 -5.55 -5.04 9.76
N ALA A 74 -4.88 -3.99 9.28
CA ALA A 74 -5.45 -2.65 9.16
C ALA A 74 -6.73 -2.65 8.32
N ARG A 75 -6.75 -3.39 7.20
CA ARG A 75 -7.94 -3.56 6.35
C ARG A 75 -9.10 -4.22 7.10
N LYS A 76 -8.83 -5.27 7.89
CA LYS A 76 -9.86 -5.95 8.69
C LYS A 76 -10.44 -5.02 9.76
N ILE A 77 -9.59 -4.26 10.47
CA ILE A 77 -10.02 -3.29 11.48
C ILE A 77 -10.91 -2.23 10.83
N TRP A 78 -10.47 -1.64 9.70
CA TRP A 78 -11.27 -0.66 8.97
C TRP A 78 -12.61 -1.23 8.49
N GLY A 79 -12.61 -2.46 7.96
CA GLY A 79 -13.83 -3.16 7.58
C GLY A 79 -14.77 -3.40 8.77
N GLY A 80 -14.22 -3.73 9.94
CA GLY A 80 -14.95 -3.84 11.20
C GLY A 80 -15.62 -2.52 11.59
N ILE A 81 -14.88 -1.40 11.56
CA ILE A 81 -15.42 -0.07 11.84
C ILE A 81 -16.59 0.24 10.90
N VAL A 82 -16.41 0.09 9.59
CA VAL A 82 -17.46 0.36 8.60
C VAL A 82 -18.70 -0.51 8.84
N ASN A 83 -18.52 -1.79 9.17
CA ASN A 83 -19.64 -2.68 9.44
C ASN A 83 -20.37 -2.31 10.73
N THR A 84 -19.65 -2.04 11.82
CA THR A 84 -20.23 -1.59 13.09
C THR A 84 -20.94 -0.25 12.94
N SER A 85 -20.38 0.71 12.19
CA SER A 85 -21.05 1.98 11.90
C SER A 85 -22.34 1.79 11.10
N ARG A 86 -22.37 0.85 10.14
CA ARG A 86 -23.60 0.50 9.40
C ARG A 86 -24.65 -0.10 10.34
N THR A 87 -24.26 -1.06 11.18
CA THR A 87 -25.17 -1.66 12.16
C THR A 87 -25.70 -0.63 13.15
N PHE A 88 -24.85 0.28 13.61
CA PHE A 88 -25.27 1.39 14.48
C PHE A 88 -26.28 2.30 13.79
N GLY A 89 -26.07 2.65 12.52
CA GLY A 89 -27.03 3.41 11.72
C GLY A 89 -28.40 2.74 11.66
N VAL A 90 -28.44 1.42 11.44
CA VAL A 90 -29.69 0.64 11.45
C VAL A 90 -30.36 0.69 12.84
N PHE A 91 -29.61 0.51 13.93
CA PHE A 91 -30.19 0.59 15.27
C PHE A 91 -30.76 1.98 15.60
N VAL A 92 -30.08 3.05 15.21
CA VAL A 92 -30.59 4.41 15.42
C VAL A 92 -31.91 4.64 14.67
N GLN A 93 -32.05 4.09 13.47
CA GLN A 93 -33.28 4.17 12.68
C GLN A 93 -34.41 3.33 13.31
N ASP A 94 -34.10 2.13 13.79
CA ASP A 94 -35.08 1.18 14.35
C ASP A 94 -35.56 1.58 15.77
N MET A 95 -34.71 2.23 16.56
CA MET A 95 -35.04 2.65 17.94
C MET A 95 -35.81 3.97 18.02
N LEU A 96 -36.14 4.61 16.89
CA LEU A 96 -37.02 5.78 16.87
C LEU A 96 -38.46 5.35 17.20
N SER A 97 -38.89 5.66 18.42
CA SER A 97 -40.22 5.33 18.95
C SER A 97 -40.85 6.54 19.66
N ASP A 98 -42.17 6.59 19.65
CA ASP A 98 -42.98 7.65 20.25
C ASP A 98 -43.29 7.44 21.75
N GLU A 99 -42.81 6.33 22.34
CA GLU A 99 -43.11 5.92 23.73
C GLU A 99 -42.74 6.95 24.81
N HIS A 100 -41.86 7.91 24.51
CA HIS A 100 -41.39 8.94 25.45
C HIS A 100 -41.66 10.37 25.00
N THR A 101 -42.49 10.57 23.97
CA THR A 101 -42.85 11.90 23.48
C THR A 101 -44.04 12.47 24.26
N LYS A 102 -44.09 13.81 24.39
CA LYS A 102 -45.23 14.51 25.01
C LYS A 102 -46.45 14.62 24.11
N GLU A 103 -46.25 14.53 22.79
CA GLU A 103 -47.28 14.56 21.76
C GLU A 103 -47.19 13.26 20.98
N SER A 104 -48.30 12.56 20.77
CA SER A 104 -48.28 11.29 20.06
C SER A 104 -48.10 11.52 18.56
N VAL A 105 -47.06 10.97 17.97
CA VAL A 105 -46.73 11.04 16.54
C VAL A 105 -47.09 9.71 15.88
N SER A 106 -47.79 9.72 14.74
CA SER A 106 -48.12 8.48 14.03
C SER A 106 -46.89 7.86 13.38
N ASP A 107 -46.81 6.52 13.35
CA ASP A 107 -45.71 5.74 12.76
C ASP A 107 -45.36 6.13 11.31
N GLU A 108 -46.34 6.63 10.54
CA GLU A 108 -46.16 7.10 9.15
C GLU A 108 -45.22 8.32 9.06
N ILE A 109 -45.27 9.23 10.03
CA ILE A 109 -44.42 10.43 10.07
C ILE A 109 -43.00 10.06 10.51
N ILE A 110 -42.87 9.10 11.44
CA ILE A 110 -41.57 8.58 11.88
C ILE A 110 -40.86 7.89 10.71
N ALA A 111 -41.59 7.10 9.91
CA ALA A 111 -41.06 6.45 8.72
C ALA A 111 -40.64 7.44 7.62
N GLU A 112 -41.28 8.62 7.54
CA GLU A 112 -40.92 9.67 6.58
C GLU A 112 -39.63 10.42 6.98
N GLU A 113 -39.37 10.57 8.29
CA GLU A 113 -38.13 11.19 8.82
C GLU A 113 -36.92 10.25 8.80
N VAL A 114 -37.13 8.93 8.83
CA VAL A 114 -36.05 7.93 8.66
C VAL A 114 -35.55 7.95 7.22
N LYS A 115 -34.50 8.73 6.96
CA LYS A 115 -33.83 8.77 5.65
C LYS A 115 -33.02 7.49 5.42
N VAL A 116 -33.40 6.73 4.38
CA VAL A 116 -32.71 5.54 3.85
C VAL A 116 -31.44 5.93 3.10
#